data_AF-A0A367JIB3-F1
#
_entry.id   AF-A0A367JIB3-F1
#
_cell.length_a   1.000
_cell.length_b   1.000
_cell.length_c   1.000
_cell.angle_alpha   90.00
_cell.angle_beta   90.00
_cell.angle_gamma   90.00
#
_symmetry.space_group_name_H-M   'P 1'
#
loop_
_entity.id
_entity.type
_entity.pdbx_description
1 polymer ?
#
loop_
_entity_poly.entity_id
_entity_poly.type
_entity_poly.pdbx_seq_one_letter_code
_entity_poly.pdbx_strand_id
1 'polypeptide(L)'
;MVGFYNSLILSSAILIATAVNAQSNKTSSAPPAQTSPSYLSDVVPLTGNVKAYPGSNTTIPTGALPSLTFNATGYPTTWKTPPVDSPEVKAAINSIDWGLVPNATVRKANSNGDLSMTGYDSNSDPDCWWSASGCVKSKNPIIPPDYYRCPNVGEWGLTYDDGPLTSDAGSWAEPNLYNFLAEHNQKAGLFYIGSNVIQAPAAAQRALADGHTICVHTWSHPAMTSLQNEAVVAEFYWTLRAIKEVTGVTPKCWRPPYGDVDDRVRAIAWQMGMVTVLWDEDTDDWNMPGSGGGNLSPATVDGYFEGWIAARKNGSDSSTGHIILQHELNNATVSMAEKWLPQVKEVFNVMPWNQCFNISQPYWETNFVYPTADGSIPANTTASNTTTTANVTTSIPSSSASSPSQAPIPSGISVANANGSTSSGTRLSYPGVITAILGMAAIAYAV
;
A
#
# COMPACT_ATOMS: atom_id res chain seq x y z
N MET A 1 48.15 -25.41 -79.08
CA MET A 1 47.87 -24.20 -78.27
C MET A 1 46.44 -24.35 -77.77
N VAL A 2 46.21 -24.92 -76.58
CA VAL A 2 46.01 -24.19 -75.29
C VAL A 2 44.90 -23.14 -75.45
N GLY A 3 43.76 -23.13 -74.76
CA GLY A 3 43.19 -23.96 -73.69
C GLY A 3 41.94 -23.25 -73.13
N PHE A 4 40.98 -24.05 -72.66
CA PHE A 4 39.90 -23.81 -71.68
C PHE A 4 38.87 -22.67 -71.84
N TYR A 5 37.60 -23.11 -71.86
CA TYR A 5 36.39 -22.35 -71.54
C TYR A 5 36.37 -21.90 -70.07
N ASN A 6 35.86 -20.70 -69.79
CA ASN A 6 35.18 -20.42 -68.53
C ASN A 6 34.15 -19.29 -68.72
N SER A 7 32.90 -19.61 -68.39
CA SER A 7 31.76 -18.69 -68.34
C SER A 7 31.83 -17.81 -67.10
N LEU A 8 31.71 -16.48 -67.24
CA LEU A 8 31.47 -15.59 -66.12
C LEU A 8 29.97 -15.31 -65.96
N ILE A 9 29.42 -15.79 -64.85
CA ILE A 9 28.16 -15.33 -64.26
C ILE A 9 28.52 -14.15 -63.35
N LEU A 10 27.94 -12.96 -63.58
CA LEU A 10 27.91 -11.89 -62.58
C LEU A 10 26.47 -11.71 -62.10
N SER A 11 26.20 -12.25 -60.90
CA SER A 11 24.97 -12.00 -60.14
C SER A 11 24.99 -10.60 -59.53
N SER A 12 23.89 -9.87 -59.71
CA SER A 12 23.58 -8.65 -58.98
C SER A 12 23.39 -8.95 -57.49
N ALA A 13 24.23 -8.38 -56.63
CA ALA A 13 24.07 -8.46 -55.18
C ALA A 13 22.99 -7.44 -54.73
N ILE A 14 21.87 -7.95 -54.23
CA ILE A 14 20.85 -7.17 -53.52
C ILE A 14 21.38 -6.94 -52.10
N LEU A 15 21.69 -5.70 -51.74
CA LEU A 15 21.95 -5.31 -50.35
C LEU A 15 20.60 -5.32 -49.60
N ILE A 16 20.39 -6.33 -48.76
CA ILE A 16 19.35 -6.31 -47.74
C ILE A 16 19.93 -5.56 -46.55
N ALA A 17 19.50 -4.30 -46.36
CA ALA A 17 19.79 -3.56 -45.15
C ALA A 17 18.98 -4.16 -43.99
N THR A 18 19.62 -4.97 -43.15
CA THR A 18 19.07 -5.32 -41.84
C THR A 18 19.15 -4.08 -40.96
N ALA A 19 18.00 -3.49 -40.65
CA ALA A 19 17.89 -2.48 -39.60
C ALA A 19 18.20 -3.17 -38.27
N VAL A 20 19.44 -3.07 -37.82
CA VAL A 20 19.82 -3.41 -36.45
C VAL A 20 19.26 -2.28 -35.59
N ASN A 21 18.14 -2.55 -34.94
CA ASN A 21 17.55 -1.61 -33.99
C ASN A 21 18.53 -1.54 -32.79
N ALA A 22 19.36 -0.51 -32.76
CA ALA A 22 20.24 -0.23 -31.64
C ALA A 22 19.35 0.17 -30.46
N GLN A 23 18.95 -0.81 -29.65
CA GLN A 23 18.27 -0.59 -28.39
C GLN A 23 19.27 0.14 -27.49
N SER A 24 19.08 1.45 -27.33
CA SER A 24 19.87 2.23 -26.38
C SER A 24 19.56 1.67 -24.99
N ASN A 25 20.50 0.96 -24.39
CA ASN A 25 20.49 0.66 -22.96
C ASN A 25 20.58 1.99 -22.20
N LYS A 26 19.44 2.67 -22.03
CA LYS A 26 19.32 3.70 -21.01
C LYS A 26 19.27 2.96 -19.69
N THR A 27 20.42 2.84 -19.04
CA THR A 27 20.51 2.53 -17.60
C THR A 27 19.93 3.71 -16.84
N SER A 28 18.60 3.81 -16.80
CA SER A 28 17.90 4.66 -15.84
C SER A 28 18.12 4.03 -14.46
N SER A 29 18.73 4.77 -13.54
CA SER A 29 18.83 4.37 -12.13
C SER A 29 17.60 4.74 -11.31
N ALA A 30 16.57 5.32 -11.94
CA ALA A 30 15.33 5.71 -11.29
C ALA A 30 14.19 4.79 -11.74
N PRO A 31 13.22 4.50 -10.85
CA PRO A 31 12.01 3.80 -11.23
C PRO A 31 11.29 4.50 -12.40
N PRO A 32 10.75 3.73 -13.37
CA PRO A 32 9.98 4.33 -14.45
C PRO A 32 8.77 5.06 -13.86
N ALA A 33 8.40 6.21 -14.43
CA ALA A 33 7.23 6.93 -13.98
C ALA A 33 5.97 6.06 -14.17
N GLN A 34 5.12 6.01 -13.14
CA GLN A 34 3.83 5.35 -13.24
C GLN A 34 2.86 6.21 -14.04
N THR A 35 1.91 5.56 -14.72
CA THR A 35 0.78 6.21 -15.40
C THR A 35 -0.53 5.57 -14.99
N SER A 36 -1.64 6.31 -15.12
CA SER A 36 -2.96 5.76 -14.84
C SER A 36 -3.22 4.51 -15.70
N PRO A 37 -3.68 3.39 -15.10
CA PRO A 37 -3.92 2.14 -15.81
C PRO A 37 -4.94 2.26 -16.95
N SER A 38 -4.45 2.31 -18.20
CA SER A 38 -5.32 2.46 -19.39
C SER A 38 -6.26 1.27 -19.59
N TYR A 39 -5.88 0.07 -19.14
CA TYR A 39 -6.70 -1.13 -19.18
C TYR A 39 -7.94 -1.09 -18.25
N LEU A 40 -8.10 -0.04 -17.43
CA LEU A 40 -9.30 0.21 -16.63
C LEU A 40 -10.16 1.37 -17.15
N SER A 41 -9.80 1.97 -18.29
CA SER A 41 -10.45 3.19 -18.79
C SER A 41 -11.94 3.01 -19.12
N ASP A 42 -12.35 1.79 -19.48
CA ASP A 42 -13.75 1.45 -19.78
C ASP A 42 -14.55 1.00 -18.55
N VAL A 43 -13.94 0.93 -17.36
CA VAL A 43 -14.63 0.53 -16.13
C VAL A 43 -15.52 1.67 -15.65
N VAL A 44 -16.83 1.46 -15.71
CA VAL A 44 -17.84 2.44 -15.29
C VAL A 44 -18.12 2.27 -13.79
N PRO A 45 -17.85 3.29 -12.95
CA PRO A 45 -18.16 3.21 -11.53
C PRO A 45 -19.66 3.13 -11.25
N LEU A 46 -20.03 2.40 -10.20
CA LEU A 46 -21.36 2.39 -9.62
C LEU A 46 -21.79 3.80 -9.21
N THR A 47 -23.10 3.99 -9.20
CA THR A 47 -23.70 5.21 -8.65
C THR A 47 -23.62 5.22 -7.11
N GLY A 48 -23.86 6.37 -6.50
CA GLY A 48 -23.81 6.53 -5.03
C GLY A 48 -22.42 6.82 -4.45
N ASN A 49 -21.36 6.68 -5.24
CA ASN A 49 -19.99 6.97 -4.82
C ASN A 49 -19.76 8.46 -4.50
N VAL A 50 -19.08 8.71 -3.38
CA VAL A 50 -18.46 10.01 -3.11
C VAL A 50 -17.47 10.37 -4.22
N LYS A 51 -17.32 11.66 -4.49
CA LYS A 51 -16.51 12.16 -5.64
C LYS A 51 -15.20 12.81 -5.22
N ALA A 52 -14.97 12.95 -3.93
CA ALA A 52 -13.81 13.57 -3.32
C ALA A 52 -13.67 13.08 -1.87
N TYR A 53 -12.51 13.34 -1.27
CA TYR A 53 -12.27 13.12 0.16
C TYR A 53 -13.28 13.93 1.00
N PRO A 54 -13.91 13.35 2.05
CA PRO A 54 -14.84 14.08 2.90
C PRO A 54 -14.10 15.20 3.66
N GLY A 55 -14.60 16.44 3.54
CA GLY A 55 -14.01 17.59 4.25
C GLY A 55 -14.13 17.46 5.77
N SER A 56 -13.34 18.23 6.52
CA SER A 56 -13.25 18.17 7.99
C SER A 56 -14.55 18.43 8.77
N ASN A 57 -15.56 19.05 8.14
CA ASN A 57 -16.89 19.29 8.72
C ASN A 57 -17.94 18.25 8.28
N THR A 58 -17.53 17.20 7.57
CA THR A 58 -18.44 16.13 7.14
C THR A 58 -18.71 15.23 8.33
N THR A 59 -19.96 15.16 8.77
CA THR A 59 -20.37 14.13 9.72
C THR A 59 -20.13 12.77 9.07
N ILE A 60 -19.25 11.98 9.67
CA ILE A 60 -19.04 10.60 9.25
C ILE A 60 -20.32 9.85 9.62
N PRO A 61 -21.04 9.26 8.64
CA PRO A 61 -22.26 8.53 8.96
C PRO A 61 -21.94 7.39 9.94
N THR A 62 -22.92 7.01 10.75
CA THR A 62 -22.89 5.79 11.56
C THR A 62 -24.19 5.02 11.34
N GLY A 63 -24.20 3.73 11.65
CA GLY A 63 -25.36 2.85 11.49
C GLY A 63 -25.25 1.91 10.28
N ALA A 64 -26.37 1.27 9.94
CA ALA A 64 -26.43 0.19 8.96
C ALA A 64 -25.98 0.62 7.55
N LEU A 65 -25.37 -0.31 6.82
CA LEU A 65 -25.04 -0.12 5.40
C LEU A 65 -26.32 -0.03 4.56
N PRO A 66 -26.34 0.80 3.49
CA PRO A 66 -27.45 0.79 2.55
C PRO A 66 -27.52 -0.55 1.82
N SER A 67 -28.73 -0.99 1.47
CA SER A 67 -28.89 -2.11 0.55
C SER A 67 -28.42 -1.72 -0.84
N LEU A 68 -27.42 -2.44 -1.36
CA LEU A 68 -26.85 -2.23 -2.68
C LEU A 68 -26.89 -3.55 -3.46
N THR A 69 -27.48 -3.53 -4.65
CA THR A 69 -27.42 -4.66 -5.58
C THR A 69 -26.24 -4.46 -6.52
N PHE A 70 -25.33 -5.44 -6.56
CA PHE A 70 -24.20 -5.45 -7.47
C PHE A 70 -24.27 -6.66 -8.40
N ASN A 71 -24.04 -6.44 -9.69
CA ASN A 71 -24.01 -7.53 -10.65
C ASN A 71 -22.58 -8.06 -10.77
N ALA A 72 -22.27 -9.12 -10.03
CA ALA A 72 -20.98 -9.79 -10.09
C ALA A 72 -20.78 -10.67 -11.35
N THR A 73 -21.73 -10.68 -12.30
CA THR A 73 -21.59 -11.46 -13.54
C THR A 73 -20.34 -11.01 -14.31
N GLY A 74 -19.51 -11.98 -14.71
CA GLY A 74 -18.27 -11.72 -15.45
C GLY A 74 -17.05 -11.50 -14.56
N TYR A 75 -17.21 -11.42 -13.23
CA TYR A 75 -16.09 -11.56 -12.31
C TYR A 75 -15.67 -13.04 -12.18
N PRO A 76 -14.39 -13.32 -11.88
CA PRO A 76 -13.91 -14.65 -11.56
C PRO A 76 -14.63 -15.22 -10.33
N THR A 77 -14.47 -16.53 -10.11
CA THR A 77 -14.89 -17.15 -8.87
C THR A 77 -14.20 -16.47 -7.69
N THR A 78 -14.97 -16.13 -6.65
CA THR A 78 -14.45 -15.53 -5.42
C THR A 78 -13.49 -16.48 -4.72
N TRP A 79 -12.44 -15.92 -4.10
CA TRP A 79 -11.43 -16.68 -3.35
C TRP A 79 -10.73 -17.81 -4.14
N LYS A 80 -10.65 -17.65 -5.48
CA LYS A 80 -9.89 -18.52 -6.37
C LYS A 80 -9.00 -17.69 -7.26
N THR A 81 -7.79 -18.18 -7.52
CA THR A 81 -6.86 -17.53 -8.44
C THR A 81 -7.55 -17.27 -9.77
N PRO A 82 -7.60 -16.01 -10.23
CA PRO A 82 -8.38 -15.66 -11.40
C PRO A 82 -7.71 -16.17 -12.67
N PRO A 83 -8.50 -16.44 -13.72
CA PRO A 83 -7.94 -16.86 -15.01
C PRO A 83 -7.16 -15.72 -15.68
N VAL A 84 -6.16 -16.09 -16.47
CA VAL A 84 -5.25 -15.16 -17.17
C VAL A 84 -5.65 -14.87 -18.62
N ASP A 85 -6.71 -15.51 -19.11
CA ASP A 85 -7.03 -15.59 -20.53
C ASP A 85 -8.12 -14.61 -20.98
N SER A 86 -8.74 -13.87 -20.07
CA SER A 86 -9.72 -12.83 -20.41
C SER A 86 -9.08 -11.73 -21.27
N PRO A 87 -9.84 -11.10 -22.20
CA PRO A 87 -9.32 -10.02 -23.03
C PRO A 87 -8.70 -8.87 -22.23
N GLU A 88 -9.30 -8.55 -21.09
CA GLU A 88 -8.88 -7.44 -20.23
C GLU A 88 -7.63 -7.78 -19.42
N VAL A 89 -7.52 -9.00 -18.90
CA VAL A 89 -6.28 -9.47 -18.25
C VAL A 89 -5.14 -9.53 -19.27
N LYS A 90 -5.40 -10.00 -20.50
CA LYS A 90 -4.42 -9.94 -21.59
C LYS A 90 -3.98 -8.52 -21.92
N ALA A 91 -4.89 -7.55 -21.90
CA ALA A 91 -4.55 -6.14 -22.09
C ALA A 91 -3.64 -5.63 -20.96
N ALA A 92 -3.92 -5.99 -19.71
CA ALA A 92 -3.06 -5.66 -18.57
C ALA A 92 -1.67 -6.32 -18.69
N ILE A 93 -1.60 -7.62 -19.03
CA ILE A 93 -0.35 -8.37 -19.27
C ILE A 93 0.47 -7.70 -20.37
N ASN A 94 -0.17 -7.30 -21.47
CA ASN A 94 0.49 -6.64 -22.60
C ASN A 94 0.98 -5.21 -22.27
N SER A 95 0.51 -4.62 -21.17
CA SER A 95 0.97 -3.30 -20.72
C SER A 95 2.27 -3.34 -19.91
N ILE A 96 2.72 -4.54 -19.49
CA ILE A 96 3.94 -4.73 -18.69
C ILE A 96 5.16 -4.77 -19.60
N ASP A 97 6.18 -3.97 -19.29
CA ASP A 97 7.53 -4.12 -19.81
C ASP A 97 8.24 -5.24 -19.03
N TRP A 98 8.18 -6.45 -19.58
CA TRP A 98 8.82 -7.63 -19.00
C TRP A 98 10.36 -7.54 -18.96
N GLY A 99 10.98 -6.62 -19.73
CA GLY A 99 12.41 -6.36 -19.63
C GLY A 99 12.83 -5.68 -18.32
N LEU A 100 11.88 -5.06 -17.62
CA LEU A 100 12.09 -4.42 -16.32
C LEU A 100 11.70 -5.33 -15.13
N VAL A 101 11.17 -6.52 -15.39
CA VAL A 101 10.77 -7.48 -14.34
C VAL A 101 11.93 -8.45 -14.08
N PRO A 102 12.53 -8.47 -12.88
CA PRO A 102 13.59 -9.42 -12.55
C PRO A 102 13.14 -10.87 -12.70
N ASN A 103 14.04 -11.71 -13.17
CA ASN A 103 13.81 -13.14 -13.29
C ASN A 103 14.05 -13.85 -11.96
N ALA A 104 13.13 -13.68 -11.01
CA ALA A 104 13.13 -14.39 -9.74
C ALA A 104 12.52 -15.80 -9.89
N THR A 105 13.03 -16.76 -9.13
CA THR A 105 12.48 -18.12 -9.14
C THR A 105 11.11 -18.15 -8.47
N VAL A 106 10.08 -18.60 -9.20
CA VAL A 106 8.74 -18.81 -8.66
C VAL A 106 8.80 -19.82 -7.51
N ARG A 107 8.29 -19.42 -6.35
CA ARG A 107 8.33 -20.21 -5.13
C ARG A 107 7.30 -21.33 -5.16
N LYS A 108 7.44 -22.27 -4.22
CA LYS A 108 6.46 -23.33 -4.00
C LYS A 108 5.73 -23.05 -2.70
N ALA A 109 4.41 -22.94 -2.77
CA ALA A 109 3.56 -23.05 -1.60
C ALA A 109 3.11 -24.51 -1.43
N ASN A 110 2.99 -24.99 -0.19
CA ASN A 110 2.38 -26.28 0.11
C ASN A 110 0.83 -26.18 0.02
N SER A 111 0.12 -27.28 0.28
CA SER A 111 -1.35 -27.30 0.24
C SER A 111 -2.02 -26.39 1.28
N ASN A 112 -1.30 -25.97 2.31
CA ASN A 112 -1.77 -25.07 3.35
C ASN A 112 -1.44 -23.60 3.03
N GLY A 113 -0.78 -23.34 1.90
CA GLY A 113 -0.31 -22.00 1.51
C GLY A 113 1.09 -21.65 2.04
N ASP A 114 1.72 -22.51 2.86
CA ASP A 114 3.02 -22.18 3.44
C ASP A 114 4.11 -22.22 2.37
N LEU A 115 4.93 -21.16 2.33
CA LEU A 115 6.01 -21.01 1.38
C LEU A 115 7.21 -21.90 1.75
N SER A 116 7.72 -22.63 0.77
CA SER A 116 8.94 -23.40 0.91
C SER A 116 10.17 -22.52 0.71
N MET A 117 11.00 -22.45 1.75
CA MET A 117 12.33 -21.83 1.69
C MET A 117 13.38 -22.66 0.95
N THR A 118 13.03 -23.88 0.51
CA THR A 118 13.98 -24.83 -0.07
C THR A 118 14.63 -24.24 -1.32
N GLY A 119 15.96 -24.15 -1.30
CA GLY A 119 16.74 -23.64 -2.42
C GLY A 119 16.83 -22.12 -2.49
N TYR A 120 16.31 -21.40 -1.49
CA TYR A 120 16.55 -19.97 -1.33
C TYR A 120 17.68 -19.71 -0.33
N ASP A 121 18.61 -18.83 -0.67
CA ASP A 121 19.65 -18.37 0.24
C ASP A 121 19.24 -17.03 0.87
N SER A 122 18.63 -17.09 2.06
CA SER A 122 18.21 -15.88 2.79
C SER A 122 19.37 -14.96 3.19
N ASN A 123 20.62 -15.45 3.20
CA ASN A 123 21.76 -14.59 3.56
C ASN A 123 22.14 -13.67 2.40
N SER A 124 22.15 -14.19 1.17
CA SER A 124 22.42 -13.38 -0.02
C SER A 124 21.16 -12.73 -0.60
N ASP A 125 19.98 -13.29 -0.32
CA ASP A 125 18.64 -12.77 -0.63
C ASP A 125 18.52 -12.19 -2.05
N PRO A 126 18.88 -12.93 -3.11
CA PRO A 126 19.11 -12.37 -4.44
C PRO A 126 17.90 -11.64 -5.03
N ASP A 127 16.70 -11.95 -4.55
CA ASP A 127 15.43 -11.44 -5.07
C ASP A 127 14.75 -10.43 -4.13
N CYS A 128 15.40 -10.02 -3.03
CA CYS A 128 14.81 -9.18 -1.98
C CYS A 128 13.46 -9.75 -1.47
N TRP A 129 13.44 -11.02 -1.10
CA TRP A 129 12.22 -11.69 -0.69
C TRP A 129 11.89 -11.38 0.77
N TRP A 130 10.81 -10.62 1.00
CA TRP A 130 10.49 -10.14 2.34
C TRP A 130 10.27 -11.28 3.34
N SER A 131 9.51 -12.33 2.98
CA SER A 131 9.27 -13.47 3.88
C SER A 131 10.53 -14.27 4.21
N ALA A 132 11.63 -14.07 3.47
CA ALA A 132 12.90 -14.74 3.68
C ALA A 132 13.88 -13.96 4.57
N SER A 133 13.94 -12.64 4.38
CA SER A 133 15.02 -11.78 4.90
C SER A 133 14.53 -10.48 5.54
N GLY A 134 13.23 -10.15 5.43
CA GLY A 134 12.68 -8.85 5.77
C GLY A 134 13.11 -7.73 4.80
N CYS A 135 13.54 -8.07 3.57
CA CYS A 135 14.00 -7.07 2.62
C CYS A 135 12.86 -6.17 2.13
N VAL A 136 13.02 -4.87 2.37
CA VAL A 136 12.06 -3.78 2.04
C VAL A 136 12.63 -2.78 1.02
N LYS A 137 13.89 -2.97 0.60
CA LYS A 137 14.56 -2.14 -0.37
C LYS A 137 15.09 -3.02 -1.48
N SER A 138 14.44 -2.93 -2.63
CA SER A 138 14.79 -3.71 -3.81
C SER A 138 16.28 -3.65 -4.16
N LYS A 139 16.80 -4.77 -4.67
CA LYS A 139 18.16 -4.86 -5.21
C LYS A 139 18.24 -4.30 -6.62
N ASN A 140 17.09 -4.11 -7.27
CA ASN A 140 16.98 -3.45 -8.55
C ASN A 140 16.65 -1.95 -8.37
N PRO A 141 17.50 -1.01 -8.80
CA PRO A 141 17.29 0.42 -8.58
C PRO A 141 16.07 1.01 -9.31
N ILE A 142 15.46 0.28 -10.23
CA ILE A 142 14.23 0.70 -10.92
C ILE A 142 12.96 0.39 -10.12
N ILE A 143 13.08 -0.24 -8.96
CA ILE A 143 11.97 -0.56 -8.06
C ILE A 143 12.13 0.33 -6.82
N PRO A 144 11.09 1.09 -6.43
CA PRO A 144 11.17 1.93 -5.23
C PRO A 144 11.27 1.07 -3.95
N PRO A 145 11.74 1.64 -2.83
CA PRO A 145 11.59 1.00 -1.53
C PRO A 145 10.12 0.86 -1.14
N ASP A 146 9.82 -0.16 -0.34
CA ASP A 146 8.49 -0.38 0.22
C ASP A 146 8.19 0.63 1.33
N TYR A 147 6.91 0.94 1.52
CA TYR A 147 6.44 1.66 2.70
C TYR A 147 6.19 0.65 3.83
N TYR A 148 7.04 0.63 4.85
CA TYR A 148 6.94 -0.37 5.93
C TYR A 148 6.97 0.22 7.34
N ARG A 149 7.31 1.52 7.48
CA ARG A 149 7.51 2.19 8.77
C ARG A 149 7.27 3.69 8.67
N CYS A 150 6.44 4.26 9.54
CA CYS A 150 6.17 5.70 9.55
C CYS A 150 7.46 6.49 9.90
N PRO A 151 7.74 7.61 9.21
CA PRO A 151 9.02 8.28 9.30
C PRO A 151 9.25 9.01 10.64
N ASN A 152 8.21 9.43 11.36
CA ASN A 152 8.36 10.24 12.57
C ASN A 152 8.01 9.48 13.84
N VAL A 153 8.81 9.72 14.90
CA VAL A 153 8.64 9.09 16.22
C VAL A 153 7.23 9.28 16.76
N GLY A 154 6.61 8.18 17.19
CA GLY A 154 5.29 8.18 17.78
C GLY A 154 4.13 8.24 16.78
N GLU A 155 4.38 8.20 15.48
CA GLU A 155 3.33 7.96 14.48
C GLU A 155 2.90 6.49 14.51
N TRP A 156 1.59 6.27 14.35
CA TRP A 156 0.98 4.94 14.26
C TRP A 156 0.12 4.87 13.01
N GLY A 157 0.69 4.29 11.96
CA GLY A 157 0.06 4.00 10.68
C GLY A 157 -0.95 2.88 10.82
N LEU A 158 -2.21 3.24 11.08
CA LEU A 158 -3.32 2.33 11.29
C LEU A 158 -3.75 1.69 9.97
N THR A 159 -3.67 0.37 9.91
CA THR A 159 -4.14 -0.40 8.75
C THR A 159 -4.97 -1.62 9.13
N TYR A 160 -5.86 -2.04 8.23
CA TYR A 160 -6.64 -3.28 8.34
C TYR A 160 -6.63 -4.01 7.00
N ASP A 161 -6.33 -5.31 7.04
CA ASP A 161 -6.31 -6.20 5.87
C ASP A 161 -7.58 -7.05 5.80
N ASP A 162 -7.74 -7.74 4.66
CA ASP A 162 -8.74 -8.76 4.35
C ASP A 162 -10.20 -8.30 4.21
N GLY A 163 -10.44 -7.01 4.35
CA GLY A 163 -11.74 -6.41 4.12
C GLY A 163 -12.17 -6.31 2.65
N PRO A 164 -13.35 -5.73 2.40
CA PRO A 164 -14.39 -5.44 3.39
C PRO A 164 -15.19 -6.71 3.74
N LEU A 165 -15.72 -6.80 4.95
CA LEU A 165 -16.55 -7.94 5.34
C LEU A 165 -18.00 -7.87 4.83
N THR A 166 -18.61 -9.03 4.62
CA THR A 166 -20.05 -9.16 4.34
C THR A 166 -20.85 -9.32 5.63
N SER A 167 -22.12 -8.93 5.62
CA SER A 167 -23.03 -9.12 6.76
C SER A 167 -23.24 -10.60 7.15
N ASP A 168 -22.99 -11.52 6.22
CA ASP A 168 -23.06 -12.96 6.46
C ASP A 168 -21.97 -13.45 7.42
N ALA A 169 -20.90 -12.66 7.60
CA ALA A 169 -19.89 -12.93 8.61
C ALA A 169 -20.43 -12.74 10.04
N GLY A 170 -21.53 -11.98 10.21
CA GLY A 170 -22.27 -11.85 11.47
C GLY A 170 -22.54 -10.40 11.85
N SER A 171 -23.19 -10.19 13.00
CA SER A 171 -23.55 -8.84 13.48
C SER A 171 -22.36 -7.93 13.80
N TRP A 172 -21.15 -8.50 13.86
CA TRP A 172 -19.87 -7.83 14.13
C TRP A 172 -19.15 -7.42 12.83
N ALA A 173 -19.60 -7.90 11.67
CA ALA A 173 -19.04 -7.52 10.38
C ALA A 173 -19.36 -6.05 10.06
N GLU A 174 -18.91 -5.58 8.89
CA GLU A 174 -19.22 -4.22 8.49
C GLU A 174 -20.73 -3.94 8.53
N PRO A 175 -21.16 -2.81 9.13
CA PRO A 175 -20.39 -1.58 9.38
C PRO A 175 -19.78 -1.43 10.79
N ASN A 176 -19.61 -2.50 11.57
CA ASN A 176 -19.24 -2.34 13.00
C ASN A 176 -17.89 -1.62 13.18
N LEU A 177 -16.82 -2.09 12.53
CA LEU A 177 -15.52 -1.44 12.61
C LEU A 177 -15.59 -0.01 12.07
N TYR A 178 -16.28 0.25 10.95
CA TYR A 178 -16.40 1.60 10.41
C TYR A 178 -17.19 2.54 11.34
N ASN A 179 -18.23 2.06 12.01
CA ASN A 179 -18.95 2.83 13.02
C ASN A 179 -18.04 3.15 14.22
N PHE A 180 -17.30 2.17 14.73
CA PHE A 180 -16.35 2.38 15.81
C PHE A 180 -15.27 3.41 15.45
N LEU A 181 -14.67 3.30 14.25
CA LEU A 181 -13.70 4.26 13.75
C LEU A 181 -14.32 5.65 13.58
N ALA A 182 -15.56 5.75 13.09
CA ALA A 182 -16.29 7.01 12.95
C ALA A 182 -16.54 7.69 14.32
N GLU A 183 -16.97 6.93 15.33
CA GLU A 183 -17.17 7.42 16.71
C GLU A 183 -15.89 7.97 17.34
N HIS A 184 -14.74 7.44 16.94
CA HIS A 184 -13.42 7.88 17.40
C HIS A 184 -12.76 8.90 16.48
N ASN A 185 -13.49 9.42 15.48
CA ASN A 185 -12.99 10.28 14.40
C ASN A 185 -11.66 9.75 13.82
N GLN A 186 -11.56 8.44 13.67
CA GLN A 186 -10.36 7.75 13.21
C GLN A 186 -10.52 7.32 11.75
N LYS A 187 -9.44 7.46 10.99
CA LYS A 187 -9.30 6.88 9.65
C LYS A 187 -8.23 5.79 9.66
N ALA A 188 -8.35 4.82 8.76
CA ALA A 188 -7.37 3.77 8.54
C ALA A 188 -7.03 3.64 7.05
N GLY A 189 -5.93 2.97 6.75
CA GLY A 189 -5.69 2.38 5.44
C GLY A 189 -6.22 0.95 5.39
N LEU A 190 -7.10 0.66 4.46
CA LEU A 190 -7.78 -0.62 4.30
C LEU A 190 -7.24 -1.34 3.08
N PHE A 191 -6.79 -2.58 3.23
CA PHE A 191 -6.25 -3.40 2.16
C PHE A 191 -7.29 -4.44 1.79
N TYR A 192 -7.92 -4.24 0.64
CA TYR A 192 -9.10 -5.02 0.27
C TYR A 192 -8.80 -6.15 -0.70
N ILE A 193 -9.37 -7.30 -0.37
CA ILE A 193 -9.43 -8.45 -1.28
C ILE A 193 -10.51 -8.17 -2.33
N GLY A 194 -10.16 -8.27 -3.62
CA GLY A 194 -11.08 -7.96 -4.72
C GLY A 194 -12.36 -8.79 -4.70
N SER A 195 -12.25 -10.07 -4.33
CA SER A 195 -13.40 -10.95 -4.13
C SER A 195 -14.36 -10.42 -3.06
N ASN A 196 -13.84 -9.79 -2.01
CA ASN A 196 -14.66 -9.25 -0.91
C ASN A 196 -15.33 -7.95 -1.33
N VAL A 197 -14.66 -7.11 -2.13
CA VAL A 197 -15.24 -5.86 -2.67
C VAL A 197 -16.52 -6.12 -3.47
N ILE A 198 -16.57 -7.18 -4.28
CA ILE A 198 -17.78 -7.51 -5.06
C ILE A 198 -18.88 -8.16 -4.21
N GLN A 199 -18.54 -8.72 -3.06
CA GLN A 199 -19.51 -9.35 -2.14
C GLN A 199 -20.07 -8.35 -1.13
N ALA A 200 -19.28 -7.37 -0.70
CA ALA A 200 -19.67 -6.29 0.21
C ALA A 200 -19.47 -4.89 -0.41
N PRO A 201 -20.10 -4.60 -1.57
CA PRO A 201 -19.85 -3.35 -2.30
C PRO A 201 -20.31 -2.12 -1.51
N ALA A 202 -21.37 -2.23 -0.71
CA ALA A 202 -21.84 -1.14 0.14
C ALA A 202 -20.81 -0.76 1.23
N ALA A 203 -20.08 -1.75 1.77
CA ALA A 203 -19.02 -1.52 2.74
C ALA A 203 -17.83 -0.79 2.09
N ALA A 204 -17.41 -1.22 0.89
CA ALA A 204 -16.35 -0.53 0.16
C ALA A 204 -16.72 0.93 -0.20
N GLN A 205 -17.96 1.19 -0.63
CA GLN A 205 -18.44 2.55 -0.85
C GLN A 205 -18.44 3.37 0.44
N ARG A 206 -18.86 2.75 1.55
CA ARG A 206 -18.89 3.38 2.87
C ARG A 206 -17.48 3.75 3.35
N ALA A 207 -16.50 2.86 3.21
CA ALA A 207 -15.14 3.15 3.62
C ALA A 207 -14.56 4.40 2.95
N LEU A 208 -14.79 4.56 1.64
CA LEU A 208 -14.37 5.75 0.92
C LEU A 208 -15.14 7.00 1.38
N ALA A 209 -16.46 6.87 1.62
CA ALA A 209 -17.29 7.96 2.13
C ALA A 209 -16.88 8.42 3.54
N ASP A 210 -16.39 7.50 4.36
CA ASP A 210 -15.89 7.76 5.69
C ASP A 210 -14.46 8.35 5.67
N GLY A 211 -13.81 8.41 4.51
CA GLY A 211 -12.49 9.00 4.34
C GLY A 211 -11.33 8.06 4.68
N HIS A 212 -11.58 6.75 4.69
CA HIS A 212 -10.51 5.75 4.73
C HIS A 212 -9.75 5.74 3.40
N THR A 213 -8.50 5.27 3.43
CA THR A 213 -7.73 4.99 2.21
C THR A 213 -7.90 3.53 1.86
N ILE A 214 -8.16 3.21 0.60
CA ILE A 214 -8.34 1.84 0.11
C ILE A 214 -7.12 1.47 -0.76
N CYS A 215 -6.53 0.32 -0.47
CA CYS A 215 -5.42 -0.29 -1.19
C CYS A 215 -5.80 -1.70 -1.67
N VAL A 216 -5.04 -2.22 -2.62
CA VAL A 216 -5.23 -3.58 -3.18
C VAL A 216 -4.65 -4.64 -2.25
N HIS A 217 -5.38 -5.74 -2.06
CA HIS A 217 -4.90 -6.93 -1.34
C HIS A 217 -5.14 -8.22 -2.13
N THR A 218 -4.94 -8.14 -3.45
CA THR A 218 -5.14 -9.24 -4.43
C THR A 218 -6.60 -9.70 -4.54
N TRP A 219 -6.88 -10.57 -5.52
CA TRP A 219 -8.22 -11.04 -5.79
C TRP A 219 -8.61 -12.20 -4.87
N SER A 220 -7.68 -13.15 -4.67
CA SER A 220 -7.92 -14.41 -3.97
C SER A 220 -7.02 -14.68 -2.78
N HIS A 221 -6.19 -13.71 -2.39
CA HIS A 221 -5.27 -13.79 -1.26
C HIS A 221 -4.21 -14.93 -1.36
N PRO A 222 -3.53 -15.13 -2.51
CA PRO A 222 -2.47 -16.13 -2.62
C PRO A 222 -1.11 -15.60 -2.16
N ALA A 223 -0.19 -16.51 -1.81
CA ALA A 223 1.22 -16.18 -1.68
C ALA A 223 1.80 -15.79 -3.07
N MET A 224 2.04 -14.50 -3.29
CA MET A 224 2.27 -13.92 -4.62
C MET A 224 3.57 -14.40 -5.29
N THR A 225 4.60 -14.73 -4.51
CA THR A 225 5.87 -15.24 -5.07
C THR A 225 5.74 -16.67 -5.59
N SER A 226 4.68 -17.39 -5.21
CA SER A 226 4.35 -18.72 -5.74
C SER A 226 3.63 -18.69 -7.09
N LEU A 227 3.21 -17.50 -7.55
CA LEU A 227 2.49 -17.33 -8.81
C LEU A 227 3.42 -17.01 -9.97
N GLN A 228 3.06 -17.52 -11.16
CA GLN A 228 3.62 -17.03 -12.42
C GLN A 228 3.25 -15.56 -12.64
N ASN A 229 4.06 -14.85 -13.43
CA ASN A 229 3.92 -13.42 -13.66
C ASN A 229 2.52 -13.00 -14.15
N GLU A 230 1.94 -13.76 -15.07
CA GLU A 230 0.62 -13.49 -15.64
C GLU A 230 -0.49 -13.65 -14.59
N ALA A 231 -0.34 -14.61 -13.67
CA ALA A 231 -1.26 -14.79 -12.56
C ALA A 231 -1.16 -13.67 -11.52
N VAL A 232 0.06 -13.15 -11.27
CA VAL A 232 0.26 -11.94 -10.46
C VAL A 232 -0.50 -10.75 -11.06
N VAL A 233 -0.38 -10.55 -12.39
CA VAL A 233 -1.12 -9.49 -13.09
C VAL A 233 -2.63 -9.69 -12.97
N ALA A 234 -3.13 -10.93 -13.08
CA ALA A 234 -4.55 -11.22 -12.96
C ALA A 234 -5.10 -10.92 -11.56
N GLU A 235 -4.38 -11.31 -10.50
CA GLU A 235 -4.73 -11.00 -9.10
C GLU A 235 -4.89 -9.48 -8.86
N PHE A 236 -3.95 -8.69 -9.39
CA PHE A 236 -4.02 -7.23 -9.30
C PHE A 236 -5.13 -6.63 -10.17
N TYR A 237 -5.24 -7.07 -11.42
CA TYR A 237 -6.21 -6.53 -12.38
C TYR A 237 -7.64 -6.65 -11.85
N TRP A 238 -8.04 -7.84 -11.42
CA TRP A 238 -9.42 -8.07 -10.98
C TRP A 238 -9.77 -7.30 -9.71
N THR A 239 -8.78 -7.08 -8.84
CA THR A 239 -8.95 -6.27 -7.62
C THR A 239 -9.07 -4.80 -7.95
N LEU A 240 -8.19 -4.27 -8.81
CA LEU A 240 -8.28 -2.88 -9.28
C LEU A 240 -9.59 -2.62 -10.00
N ARG A 241 -10.05 -3.55 -10.86
CA ARG A 241 -11.35 -3.48 -11.54
C ARG A 241 -12.50 -3.43 -10.53
N ALA A 242 -12.53 -4.34 -9.55
CA ALA A 242 -13.57 -4.40 -8.53
C ALA A 242 -13.65 -3.10 -7.72
N ILE A 243 -12.50 -2.61 -7.23
CA ILE A 243 -12.44 -1.36 -6.46
C ILE A 243 -12.90 -0.18 -7.34
N LYS A 244 -12.42 -0.10 -8.58
CA LYS A 244 -12.79 0.98 -9.51
C LYS A 244 -14.28 0.98 -9.84
N GLU A 245 -14.84 -0.18 -10.14
CA GLU A 245 -16.27 -0.33 -10.44
C GLU A 245 -17.11 0.02 -9.21
N VAL A 246 -16.79 -0.53 -8.04
CA VAL A 246 -17.62 -0.32 -6.84
C VAL A 246 -17.51 1.10 -6.30
N THR A 247 -16.29 1.64 -6.19
CA THR A 247 -15.99 2.87 -5.43
C THR A 247 -15.67 4.08 -6.31
N GLY A 248 -15.31 3.86 -7.57
CA GLY A 248 -14.93 4.91 -8.52
C GLY A 248 -13.47 5.35 -8.47
N VAL A 249 -12.66 4.82 -7.55
CA VAL A 249 -11.23 5.14 -7.44
C VAL A 249 -10.33 4.00 -7.92
N THR A 250 -9.13 4.34 -8.39
CA THR A 250 -8.07 3.38 -8.73
C THR A 250 -6.91 3.56 -7.74
N PRO A 251 -6.72 2.62 -6.80
CA PRO A 251 -5.61 2.64 -5.83
C PRO A 251 -4.22 2.72 -6.47
N LYS A 252 -3.32 3.46 -5.81
CA LYS A 252 -1.87 3.47 -6.09
C LYS A 252 -1.07 2.67 -5.08
N CYS A 253 -1.71 1.81 -4.29
CA CYS A 253 -1.08 1.04 -3.22
C CYS A 253 -1.62 -0.38 -3.19
N TRP A 254 -0.76 -1.30 -2.77
CA TRP A 254 -1.12 -2.68 -2.49
C TRP A 254 -0.32 -3.22 -1.31
N ARG A 255 -0.80 -4.31 -0.71
CA ARG A 255 -0.07 -5.09 0.28
C ARG A 255 -0.07 -6.57 -0.11
N PRO A 256 1.06 -7.28 0.00
CA PRO A 256 1.12 -8.71 -0.29
C PRO A 256 0.47 -9.54 0.82
N PRO A 257 -0.45 -10.47 0.47
CA PRO A 257 -0.86 -11.55 1.37
C PRO A 257 0.35 -12.24 1.99
N TYR A 258 0.28 -12.53 3.30
CA TYR A 258 1.36 -13.17 4.08
C TYR A 258 2.69 -12.39 4.10
N GLY A 259 2.71 -11.14 3.65
CA GLY A 259 3.93 -10.38 3.42
C GLY A 259 4.76 -10.90 2.25
N ASP A 260 4.20 -11.82 1.44
CA ASP A 260 4.95 -12.54 0.42
C ASP A 260 5.19 -11.71 -0.84
N VAL A 261 6.38 -11.11 -0.92
CA VAL A 261 6.80 -10.27 -2.05
C VAL A 261 8.29 -10.38 -2.33
N ASP A 262 8.64 -10.46 -3.61
CA ASP A 262 10.00 -10.38 -4.13
C ASP A 262 10.11 -9.25 -5.18
N ASP A 263 11.32 -8.97 -5.66
CA ASP A 263 11.57 -7.92 -6.65
C ASP A 263 10.80 -8.13 -7.97
N ARG A 264 10.46 -9.37 -8.33
CA ARG A 264 9.64 -9.67 -9.51
C ARG A 264 8.20 -9.18 -9.29
N VAL A 265 7.59 -9.50 -8.15
CA VAL A 265 6.23 -9.05 -7.82
C VAL A 265 6.18 -7.52 -7.63
N ARG A 266 7.18 -6.92 -6.96
CA ARG A 266 7.28 -5.44 -6.82
C ARG A 266 7.35 -4.75 -8.18
N ALA A 267 8.15 -5.27 -9.11
CA ALA A 267 8.27 -4.69 -10.45
C ALA A 267 6.93 -4.71 -11.19
N ILE A 268 6.18 -5.81 -11.10
CA ILE A 268 4.85 -5.92 -11.72
C ILE A 268 3.88 -4.92 -11.08
N ALA A 269 3.82 -4.87 -9.74
CA ALA A 269 2.94 -3.93 -9.04
C ALA A 269 3.26 -2.47 -9.36
N TRP A 270 4.54 -2.11 -9.42
CA TRP A 270 4.99 -0.76 -9.81
C TRP A 270 4.53 -0.39 -11.22
N GLN A 271 4.69 -1.30 -12.19
CA GLN A 271 4.25 -1.06 -13.56
C GLN A 271 2.72 -1.01 -13.69
N MET A 272 1.98 -1.69 -12.81
CA MET A 272 0.53 -1.57 -12.68
C MET A 272 0.07 -0.32 -11.92
N GLY A 273 0.99 0.58 -11.57
CA GLY A 273 0.68 1.87 -10.97
C GLY A 273 0.50 1.83 -9.45
N MET A 274 1.03 0.81 -8.77
CA MET A 274 0.93 0.65 -7.32
C MET A 274 2.28 0.64 -6.61
N VAL A 275 2.32 1.11 -5.37
CA VAL A 275 3.44 0.96 -4.44
C VAL A 275 3.16 -0.16 -3.45
N THR A 276 4.20 -0.87 -3.04
CA THR A 276 4.11 -1.92 -2.04
C THR A 276 4.11 -1.31 -0.64
N VAL A 277 3.14 -1.71 0.18
CA VAL A 277 3.02 -1.33 1.59
C VAL A 277 3.11 -2.57 2.46
N LEU A 278 4.05 -2.58 3.40
CA LEU A 278 4.28 -3.63 4.39
C LEU A 278 3.98 -3.05 5.79
N TRP A 279 4.52 -3.70 6.82
CA TRP A 279 4.44 -3.30 8.22
C TRP A 279 5.77 -3.60 8.92
N ASP A 280 5.98 -3.00 10.08
CA ASP A 280 7.09 -3.31 10.97
C ASP A 280 6.65 -3.85 12.32
N GLU A 281 5.39 -3.67 12.70
CA GLU A 281 4.77 -4.25 13.88
C GLU A 281 3.54 -5.07 13.49
N ASP A 282 3.51 -6.32 13.95
CA ASP A 282 2.44 -7.28 13.68
C ASP A 282 1.67 -7.57 14.98
N THR A 283 0.35 -7.52 14.93
CA THR A 283 -0.49 -7.84 16.10
C THR A 283 -0.71 -9.34 16.28
N ASP A 284 -0.45 -10.14 15.24
CA ASP A 284 -0.80 -11.57 15.16
C ASP A 284 -2.29 -11.85 15.48
N ASP A 285 -3.16 -10.85 15.30
CA ASP A 285 -4.58 -10.92 15.65
C ASP A 285 -5.34 -11.98 14.85
N TRP A 286 -4.94 -12.21 13.60
CA TRP A 286 -5.45 -13.28 12.73
C TRP A 286 -5.32 -14.67 13.36
N ASN A 287 -4.33 -14.90 14.24
CA ASN A 287 -4.11 -16.17 14.91
C ASN A 287 -4.92 -16.31 16.21
N MET A 288 -5.72 -15.32 16.60
CA MET A 288 -6.59 -15.43 17.79
C MET A 288 -7.74 -16.43 17.58
N PRO A 289 -8.25 -17.07 18.65
CA PRO A 289 -9.46 -17.88 18.61
C PRO A 289 -10.66 -17.10 18.07
N GLY A 290 -11.21 -17.56 16.94
CA GLY A 290 -12.32 -16.95 16.24
C GLY A 290 -12.67 -17.74 14.98
N SER A 291 -13.74 -17.34 14.27
CA SER A 291 -14.08 -17.96 12.99
C SER A 291 -12.93 -17.75 11.99
N GLY A 292 -12.37 -18.83 11.46
CA GLY A 292 -11.20 -18.79 10.56
C GLY A 292 -9.87 -18.37 11.23
N GLY A 293 -9.87 -18.14 12.54
CA GLY A 293 -8.69 -17.78 13.31
C GLY A 293 -7.88 -18.99 13.80
N GLY A 294 -6.87 -18.70 14.60
CA GLY A 294 -5.95 -19.72 15.14
C GLY A 294 -6.10 -19.98 16.64
N ASN A 295 -4.98 -20.22 17.32
CA ASN A 295 -4.94 -20.62 18.73
C ASN A 295 -4.14 -19.66 19.63
N LEU A 296 -3.72 -18.50 19.13
CA LEU A 296 -2.97 -17.50 19.88
C LEU A 296 -3.86 -16.87 20.96
N SER A 297 -3.44 -16.98 22.22
CA SER A 297 -4.22 -16.42 23.33
C SER A 297 -4.44 -14.91 23.15
N PRO A 298 -5.67 -14.39 23.36
CA PRO A 298 -5.93 -12.95 23.39
C PRO A 298 -5.00 -12.20 24.37
N ALA A 299 -4.60 -12.83 25.47
CA ALA A 299 -3.67 -12.24 26.44
C ALA A 299 -2.25 -12.05 25.87
N THR A 300 -1.85 -12.84 24.88
CA THR A 300 -0.56 -12.65 24.19
C THR A 300 -0.62 -11.40 23.31
N VAL A 301 -1.68 -11.26 22.52
CA VAL A 301 -1.92 -10.08 21.68
C VAL A 301 -2.04 -8.81 22.54
N ASP A 302 -2.75 -8.91 23.67
CA ASP A 302 -2.79 -7.83 24.67
C ASP A 302 -1.39 -7.41 25.12
N GLY A 303 -0.51 -8.38 25.39
CA GLY A 303 0.88 -8.12 25.78
C GLY A 303 1.69 -7.38 24.71
N TYR A 304 1.39 -7.54 23.42
CA TYR A 304 2.03 -6.77 22.35
C TYR A 304 1.66 -5.29 22.44
N PHE A 305 0.37 -4.97 22.57
CA PHE A 305 -0.08 -3.59 22.74
C PHE A 305 0.44 -2.94 24.02
N GLU A 306 0.40 -3.66 25.14
CA GLU A 306 0.99 -3.20 26.41
C GLU A 306 2.48 -2.90 26.24
N GLY A 307 3.20 -3.77 25.53
CA GLY A 307 4.62 -3.63 25.21
C GLY A 307 4.92 -2.37 24.41
N TRP A 308 4.22 -2.15 23.29
CA TRP A 308 4.40 -0.96 22.46
C TRP A 308 4.08 0.33 23.21
N ILE A 309 2.97 0.35 23.97
CA ILE A 309 2.58 1.48 24.81
C ILE A 309 3.65 1.77 25.87
N ALA A 310 4.15 0.74 26.55
CA ALA A 310 5.18 0.90 27.58
C ALA A 310 6.50 1.40 26.97
N ALA A 311 6.92 0.86 25.83
CA ALA A 311 8.12 1.27 25.11
C ALA A 311 8.05 2.75 24.67
N ARG A 312 6.90 3.20 24.19
CA ARG A 312 6.70 4.61 23.83
C ARG A 312 6.70 5.53 25.05
N LYS A 313 6.04 5.13 26.14
CA LYS A 313 6.00 5.90 27.41
C LYS A 313 7.37 6.01 28.08
N ASN A 314 8.19 4.96 28.04
CA ASN A 314 9.51 4.94 28.69
C ASN A 314 10.63 5.51 27.79
N GLY A 315 10.33 5.82 26.52
CA GLY A 315 11.26 6.40 25.57
C GLY A 315 12.19 5.40 24.86
N SER A 316 11.98 4.08 25.00
CA SER A 316 12.73 3.09 24.24
C SER A 316 12.27 3.02 22.78
N ASP A 317 10.98 3.28 22.51
CA ASP A 317 10.50 3.59 21.16
C ASP A 317 10.77 5.07 20.84
N SER A 318 11.87 5.34 20.15
CA SER A 318 12.44 6.69 19.97
C SER A 318 13.05 6.97 18.59
N SER A 319 12.97 6.04 17.64
CA SER A 319 13.67 6.17 16.36
C SER A 319 12.78 6.56 15.18
N THR A 320 11.56 6.03 15.12
CA THR A 320 10.61 6.17 14.02
C THR A 320 9.18 5.97 14.54
N GLY A 321 8.18 6.10 13.68
CA GLY A 321 6.84 5.58 13.95
C GLY A 321 6.70 4.17 13.40
N HIS A 322 5.47 3.64 13.40
CA HIS A 322 5.19 2.27 12.99
C HIS A 322 4.04 2.19 11.98
N ILE A 323 4.09 1.22 11.06
CA ILE A 323 2.92 0.76 10.31
C ILE A 323 2.51 -0.58 10.91
N ILE A 324 1.24 -0.69 11.28
CA ILE A 324 0.75 -1.82 12.08
C ILE A 324 -0.12 -2.73 11.24
N LEU A 325 0.18 -4.02 11.23
CA LEU A 325 -0.68 -5.04 10.64
C LEU A 325 -1.78 -5.46 11.63
N GLN A 326 -3.02 -5.29 11.21
CA GLN A 326 -4.24 -5.79 11.85
C GLN A 326 -5.19 -6.24 10.75
N HIS A 327 -6.25 -6.95 11.13
CA HIS A 327 -7.20 -7.47 10.16
C HIS A 327 -8.66 -7.18 10.55
N GLU A 328 -9.50 -6.92 9.56
CA GLU A 328 -10.96 -6.95 9.73
C GLU A 328 -11.49 -8.33 9.32
N LEU A 329 -11.06 -9.40 10.01
CA LEU A 329 -11.36 -10.79 9.63
C LEU A 329 -12.59 -11.37 10.32
N ASN A 330 -12.65 -11.23 11.64
CA ASN A 330 -13.65 -11.88 12.48
C ASN A 330 -13.99 -11.06 13.72
N ASN A 331 -14.96 -11.52 14.52
CA ASN A 331 -15.34 -10.83 15.75
C ASN A 331 -14.15 -10.62 16.70
N ALA A 332 -13.19 -11.55 16.72
CA ALA A 332 -12.03 -11.47 17.62
C ALA A 332 -11.09 -10.34 17.20
N THR A 333 -10.77 -10.21 15.91
CA THR A 333 -9.90 -9.13 15.41
C THR A 333 -10.56 -7.76 15.56
N VAL A 334 -11.86 -7.65 15.26
CA VAL A 334 -12.61 -6.39 15.42
C VAL A 334 -12.71 -6.00 16.90
N SER A 335 -13.04 -6.93 17.80
CA SER A 335 -13.11 -6.64 19.24
C SER A 335 -11.74 -6.25 19.83
N MET A 336 -10.65 -6.82 19.31
CA MET A 336 -9.28 -6.44 19.68
C MET A 336 -9.01 -4.99 19.27
N ALA A 337 -9.32 -4.62 18.02
CA ALA A 337 -9.16 -3.26 17.54
C ALA A 337 -9.98 -2.25 18.37
N GLU A 338 -11.22 -2.60 18.70
CA GLU A 338 -12.11 -1.78 19.54
C GLU A 338 -11.54 -1.55 20.95
N LYS A 339 -10.93 -2.59 21.54
CA LYS A 339 -10.32 -2.54 22.87
C LYS A 339 -9.08 -1.64 22.91
N TRP A 340 -8.19 -1.78 21.92
CA TRP A 340 -6.85 -1.21 21.99
C TRP A 340 -6.70 0.16 21.35
N LEU A 341 -7.47 0.49 20.31
CA LEU A 341 -7.35 1.77 19.61
C LEU A 341 -7.44 2.99 20.56
N PRO A 342 -8.38 3.08 21.52
CA PRO A 342 -8.46 4.25 22.40
C PRO A 342 -7.20 4.43 23.24
N GLN A 343 -6.60 3.33 23.70
CA GLN A 343 -5.39 3.35 24.55
C GLN A 343 -4.14 3.70 23.74
N VAL A 344 -4.04 3.19 22.51
CA VAL A 344 -2.97 3.54 21.57
C VAL A 344 -3.01 5.05 21.28
N LYS A 345 -4.20 5.62 21.08
CA LYS A 345 -4.39 7.07 20.83
C LYS A 345 -3.97 7.96 21.99
N GLU A 346 -3.85 7.45 23.21
CA GLU A 346 -3.31 8.22 24.35
C GLU A 346 -1.80 8.45 24.26
N VAL A 347 -1.09 7.66 23.44
CA VAL A 347 0.37 7.55 23.46
C VAL A 347 0.99 7.78 22.08
N PHE A 348 0.28 7.40 21.03
CA PHE A 348 0.70 7.54 19.63
C PHE A 348 -0.20 8.50 18.87
N ASN A 349 0.37 9.11 17.82
CA ASN A 349 -0.37 9.86 16.81
C ASN A 349 -0.91 8.90 15.75
N VAL A 350 -2.16 8.47 15.91
CA VAL A 350 -2.79 7.44 15.06
C VAL A 350 -3.40 8.02 13.79
N MET A 351 -2.95 7.55 12.63
CA MET A 351 -3.38 8.02 11.30
C MET A 351 -3.35 6.88 10.27
N PRO A 352 -4.02 6.99 9.11
CA PRO A 352 -3.79 6.09 7.98
C PRO A 352 -2.33 6.06 7.55
N TRP A 353 -1.80 4.91 7.12
CA TRP A 353 -0.39 4.78 6.72
C TRP A 353 0.05 5.82 5.69
N ASN A 354 -0.80 6.16 4.71
CA ASN A 354 -0.44 7.11 3.64
C ASN A 354 -0.21 8.52 4.18
N GLN A 355 -0.89 8.87 5.28
CA GLN A 355 -0.74 10.16 5.95
C GLN A 355 0.66 10.30 6.59
N CYS A 356 1.21 9.22 7.16
CA CYS A 356 2.59 9.20 7.69
C CYS A 356 3.63 9.65 6.65
N PHE A 357 3.40 9.34 5.37
CA PHE A 357 4.30 9.67 4.28
C PHE A 357 3.91 10.93 3.52
N ASN A 358 2.93 11.70 4.02
CA ASN A 358 2.37 12.87 3.34
C ASN A 358 1.83 12.55 1.93
N ILE A 359 1.35 11.33 1.71
CA ILE A 359 0.73 10.91 0.45
C ILE A 359 -0.72 11.36 0.46
N SER A 360 -0.95 12.57 -0.07
CA SER A 360 -2.28 13.17 -0.18
C SER A 360 -3.08 12.69 -1.38
N GLN A 361 -2.47 12.03 -2.37
CA GLN A 361 -3.14 11.51 -3.56
C GLN A 361 -2.93 10.00 -3.72
N PRO A 362 -3.59 9.16 -2.90
CA PRO A 362 -3.45 7.70 -2.95
C PRO A 362 -4.15 7.05 -4.17
N TYR A 363 -4.85 7.85 -4.99
CA TYR A 363 -5.60 7.39 -6.16
C TYR A 363 -5.15 8.10 -7.45
N TRP A 364 -5.50 7.52 -8.60
CA TRP A 364 -5.32 8.15 -9.90
C TRP A 364 -6.32 9.28 -10.16
N GLU A 365 -7.48 9.24 -9.51
CA GLU A 365 -8.47 10.31 -9.51
C GLU A 365 -7.99 11.51 -8.68
N THR A 366 -7.92 12.67 -9.31
CA THR A 366 -7.30 13.88 -8.73
C THR A 366 -8.19 14.64 -7.74
N ASN A 367 -9.46 14.25 -7.60
CA ASN A 367 -10.41 14.89 -6.68
C ASN A 367 -10.28 14.38 -5.23
N PHE A 368 -9.53 13.31 -5.01
CA PHE A 368 -9.30 12.72 -3.70
C PHE A 368 -7.98 13.23 -3.11
N VAL A 369 -8.06 14.34 -2.36
CA VAL A 369 -6.92 14.95 -1.68
C VAL A 369 -7.04 14.71 -0.17
N TYR A 370 -6.23 13.79 0.34
CA TYR A 370 -6.18 13.38 1.74
C TYR A 370 -5.27 14.29 2.58
N PRO A 371 -5.49 14.36 3.91
CA PRO A 371 -4.61 15.07 4.82
C PRO A 371 -3.18 14.52 4.85
N THR A 372 -2.22 15.38 5.16
CA THR A 372 -0.81 15.04 5.46
C THR A 372 -0.61 14.79 6.96
N ALA A 373 0.58 14.38 7.39
CA ALA A 373 0.88 14.01 8.78
C ALA A 373 0.52 15.11 9.81
N ASP A 374 0.61 16.38 9.41
CA ASP A 374 0.22 17.54 10.21
C ASP A 374 -1.30 17.82 10.23
N GLY A 375 -2.10 16.98 9.55
CA GLY A 375 -3.54 17.11 9.41
C GLY A 375 -3.98 18.15 8.36
N SER A 376 -3.04 18.80 7.66
CA SER A 376 -3.38 19.77 6.62
C SER A 376 -3.81 19.07 5.33
N ILE A 377 -4.76 19.65 4.60
CA ILE A 377 -5.16 19.18 3.27
C ILE A 377 -4.48 20.08 2.23
N PRO A 378 -3.54 19.57 1.43
CA PRO A 378 -2.87 20.36 0.41
C PRO A 378 -3.85 20.94 -0.61
N ALA A 379 -3.58 22.15 -1.09
CA ALA A 379 -4.35 22.72 -2.18
C ALA A 379 -4.20 21.83 -3.43
N ASN A 380 -5.32 21.50 -4.09
CA ASN A 380 -5.30 20.73 -5.33
C ASN A 380 -4.68 21.59 -6.45
N THR A 381 -3.39 21.44 -6.70
CA THR A 381 -2.66 22.23 -7.72
C THR A 381 -3.03 21.86 -9.16
N THR A 382 -3.95 20.93 -9.38
CA THR A 382 -4.33 20.43 -10.71
C THR A 382 -5.47 21.22 -11.37
N ALA A 383 -5.98 22.28 -10.76
CA ALA A 383 -7.05 23.12 -11.30
C ALA A 383 -6.67 24.61 -11.36
N SER A 384 -5.65 24.97 -12.16
CA SER A 384 -5.49 26.34 -12.68
C SER A 384 -4.50 26.37 -13.85
N ASN A 385 -4.93 25.84 -14.99
CA ASN A 385 -4.55 26.42 -16.28
C ASN A 385 -5.83 26.91 -16.95
N THR A 386 -6.55 27.80 -16.27
CA THR A 386 -7.48 28.69 -16.96
C THR A 386 -6.66 29.84 -17.47
N THR A 387 -6.43 29.87 -18.78
CA THR A 387 -5.86 31.02 -19.49
C THR A 387 -6.79 32.22 -19.28
N THR A 388 -6.60 32.96 -18.19
CA THR A 388 -7.20 34.27 -18.04
C THR A 388 -6.44 35.22 -18.95
N THR A 389 -7.05 35.55 -20.08
CA THR A 389 -6.74 36.73 -20.86
C THR A 389 -6.84 37.95 -19.94
N ALA A 390 -5.70 38.40 -19.43
CA ALA A 390 -5.60 39.62 -18.66
C ALA A 390 -5.89 40.80 -19.59
N ASN A 391 -7.10 41.39 -19.46
CA ASN A 391 -7.34 42.75 -19.90
C ASN A 391 -6.48 43.67 -19.04
N VAL A 392 -5.46 44.25 -19.67
CA VAL A 392 -4.60 45.28 -19.10
C VAL A 392 -5.43 46.55 -18.97
N THR A 393 -5.85 46.88 -17.76
CA THR A 393 -6.20 48.27 -17.40
C THR A 393 -5.06 48.85 -16.57
N THR A 394 -4.42 49.84 -17.16
CA THR A 394 -3.30 50.60 -16.63
C THR A 394 -3.74 51.54 -15.53
N SER A 395 -3.14 51.43 -14.34
CA SER A 395 -2.98 52.57 -13.43
C SER A 395 -1.74 52.38 -12.55
N ILE A 396 -0.74 53.22 -12.77
CA ILE A 396 0.48 53.41 -11.97
C ILE A 396 0.39 54.84 -11.36
N PRO A 397 1.18 55.23 -10.34
CA PRO A 397 1.13 54.85 -8.92
C PRO A 397 0.84 56.08 -8.03
N SER A 398 0.75 55.88 -6.71
CA SER A 398 1.00 56.97 -5.74
C SER A 398 1.91 56.45 -4.63
N SER A 399 3.08 57.08 -4.57
CA SER A 399 4.18 56.85 -3.64
C SER A 399 3.94 57.52 -2.28
N SER A 400 4.34 56.86 -1.19
CA SER A 400 4.97 57.53 -0.06
C SER A 400 5.65 56.51 0.87
N ALA A 401 6.96 56.68 1.05
CA ALA A 401 7.80 55.96 2.00
C ALA A 401 7.84 56.67 3.35
N SER A 402 7.96 55.90 4.44
CA SER A 402 8.68 56.31 5.66
C SER A 402 8.78 55.15 6.68
N SER A 403 10.02 54.76 7.03
CA SER A 403 10.44 54.23 8.34
C SER A 403 11.19 55.37 9.08
N PRO A 404 11.79 55.24 10.29
CA PRO A 404 11.85 54.11 11.27
C PRO A 404 11.69 54.55 12.76
N SER A 405 11.69 53.61 13.73
CA SER A 405 12.42 53.77 15.03
C SER A 405 12.39 52.53 15.93
N GLN A 406 13.50 52.36 16.67
CA GLN A 406 14.00 51.26 17.51
C GLN A 406 13.42 51.16 18.96
N ALA A 407 13.41 49.90 19.48
CA ALA A 407 13.92 49.36 20.77
C ALA A 407 13.44 49.96 22.14
N PRO A 408 13.67 49.32 23.33
CA PRO A 408 14.56 48.19 23.65
C PRO A 408 14.06 47.10 24.64
N ILE A 409 14.94 46.09 24.77
CA ILE A 409 15.03 44.95 25.70
C ILE A 409 15.47 45.43 27.11
N PRO A 410 15.26 44.61 28.17
CA PRO A 410 16.32 44.42 29.16
C PRO A 410 16.66 42.94 29.42
N SER A 411 17.96 42.71 29.62
CA SER A 411 18.63 41.45 29.92
C SER A 411 19.11 41.42 31.38
N GLY A 412 19.27 40.22 31.95
CA GLY A 412 20.13 39.95 33.12
C GLY A 412 19.57 38.88 34.06
N ILE A 413 20.30 37.93 34.67
CA ILE A 413 21.74 37.64 34.84
C ILE A 413 21.89 36.14 35.25
N SER A 414 23.01 35.53 34.81
CA SER A 414 23.88 34.42 35.29
C SER A 414 23.79 33.91 36.76
N VAL A 415 24.33 32.77 37.27
CA VAL A 415 25.19 31.60 36.88
C VAL A 415 25.35 30.65 38.11
N ALA A 416 25.78 29.38 37.86
CA ALA A 416 26.58 28.42 38.70
C ALA A 416 25.89 27.09 39.12
N ASN A 417 26.32 25.90 38.62
CA ASN A 417 27.39 24.97 39.07
C ASN A 417 27.12 24.30 40.45
N ALA A 418 27.36 23.01 40.77
CA ALA A 418 28.06 21.86 40.17
C ALA A 418 27.75 20.54 40.96
N ASN A 419 28.35 19.42 40.50
CA ASN A 419 28.53 18.06 41.11
C ASN A 419 27.36 17.05 41.01
N GLY A 420 27.52 15.75 40.71
CA GLY A 420 28.69 14.89 40.45
C GLY A 420 28.42 13.45 40.98
N SER A 421 28.83 12.40 40.22
CA SER A 421 28.95 10.96 40.62
C SER A 421 27.63 10.13 40.66
N THR A 422 27.47 8.87 40.24
CA THR A 422 28.38 7.79 39.78
C THR A 422 27.58 6.68 39.05
N SER A 423 28.31 5.89 38.26
CA SER A 423 27.97 4.77 37.36
C SER A 423 27.22 3.54 37.91
N SER A 424 26.46 2.88 37.04
CA SER A 424 26.45 1.43 36.70
C SER A 424 25.36 1.23 35.62
N GLY A 425 25.52 0.61 34.46
CA GLY A 425 26.48 -0.38 34.01
C GLY A 425 25.77 -1.66 33.56
N THR A 426 24.97 -1.61 32.50
CA THR A 426 24.60 -2.80 31.69
C THR A 426 24.11 -2.37 30.31
N ARG A 427 24.97 -2.52 29.30
CA ARG A 427 24.59 -2.51 27.89
C ARG A 427 24.09 -3.91 27.54
N LEU A 428 22.80 -4.05 27.30
CA LEU A 428 22.24 -5.21 26.60
C LEU A 428 22.00 -4.80 25.15
N SER A 429 23.01 -5.07 24.34
CA SER A 429 22.90 -5.14 22.89
C SER A 429 22.02 -6.33 22.53
N TYR A 430 20.79 -6.07 22.08
CA TYR A 430 19.97 -7.08 21.41
C TYR A 430 20.35 -7.09 19.93
N PRO A 431 20.79 -8.23 19.36
CA PRO A 431 20.67 -8.41 17.93
C PRO A 431 19.17 -8.47 17.62
N GLY A 432 18.74 -7.69 16.63
CA GLY A 432 17.42 -7.86 16.02
C GLY A 432 17.34 -9.28 15.48
N VAL A 433 16.74 -10.16 16.27
CA VAL A 433 16.20 -11.41 15.78
C VAL A 433 14.83 -11.04 15.25
N ILE A 434 14.76 -10.78 13.95
CA ILE A 434 13.54 -11.08 13.20
C ILE A 434 13.31 -12.55 13.47
N THR A 435 12.45 -12.87 14.43
CA THR A 435 11.90 -14.21 14.52
C THR A 435 11.15 -14.36 13.23
N ALA A 436 11.71 -15.12 12.28
CA ALA A 436 10.93 -15.68 11.20
C ALA A 436 9.85 -16.52 11.88
N ILE A 437 8.67 -15.91 12.07
CA ILE A 437 7.50 -16.62 12.54
C ILE A 437 7.18 -17.58 11.41
N LEU A 438 7.43 -18.86 11.67
CA LEU A 438 6.87 -19.95 10.89
C LEU A 438 5.37 -19.70 10.80
N GLY A 439 4.92 -19.32 9.61
CA GLY A 439 3.51 -19.20 9.28
C GLY A 439 2.80 -20.48 9.73
N MET A 440 1.89 -20.33 10.67
CA MET A 440 0.92 -21.36 11.01
C MET A 440 -0.44 -20.87 10.55
N ALA A 441 -0.75 -21.18 9.29
CA ALA A 441 -2.07 -21.39 8.70
C ALA A 441 -3.26 -20.60 9.28
N ALA A 442 -3.76 -19.64 8.49
CA ALA A 442 -5.18 -19.36 8.44
C ALA A 442 -5.86 -20.47 7.62
N ILE A 443 -6.71 -21.29 8.27
CA ILE A 443 -7.57 -22.22 7.56
C ILE A 443 -8.68 -21.37 6.92
N ALA A 444 -8.58 -21.14 5.61
CA ALA A 444 -9.68 -20.59 4.82
C ALA A 444 -10.88 -21.56 4.88
N TYR A 445 -11.80 -21.31 5.81
CA TYR A 445 -13.11 -21.94 5.78
C TYR A 445 -13.94 -21.23 4.72
N ALA A 446 -14.10 -21.89 3.56
CA ALA A 446 -15.18 -21.58 2.65
C ALA A 446 -16.51 -21.89 3.35
N VAL A 447 -17.26 -20.84 3.69
CA VAL A 447 -18.71 -20.91 3.93
C VAL A 447 -19.36 -19.88 3.03
#